data_AF-A0A2V7HNV9-F1
#
_entry.id   AF-A0A2V7HNV9-F1
#
_cell.length_a   1.000
_cell.length_b   1.000
_cell.length_c   1.000
_cell.angle_alpha   90.00
_cell.angle_beta   90.00
_cell.angle_gamma   90.00
#
_symmetry.space_group_name_H-M   'P 1'
#
loop_
_entity.id
_entity.type
_entity.pdbx_description
1 polymer ?
#
loop_
_entity_poly.entity_id
_entity_poly.type
_entity_poly.pdbx_seq_one_letter_code
_entity_poly.pdbx_strand_id
1 'polypeptide(L)'
;MRGTCCAWCCDPRRPRSPRPGAARSPSGSAGPCSSSSPWSRCSSSPLPPGAPTRRRSSSLVPKRYKDIVGDGGSNIEGQVSEQHARLHARLAEVRAVVAVVSGKGGVGKSSLTANLAACWALEGRRVGVLDADLNGPTMATMLGVRGRRLVVGAEGVTPPEGALGVRVMSMDLLLPSDDAPLIWEAPTQAESHTWRGAMEANALREFLADTAWGALDVLLLDLPPGTDRLVTVASLLPVLSGTIVVTIPSDVSHLVVRKSITIAAQTKAPVLGLVENMSGLFPGPSGAELAREAGIPFLGAVPFDPALAAAADLGEPLVAAAPTCEAARALTAIARTVAAALARADVPSSRAPRPA
;
A
#
# COMPACT_ATOMS: atom_id res chain seq x y z
N MET A 1 -18.46 -11.24 43.38
CA MET A 1 -17.97 -12.60 43.71
C MET A 1 -18.82 -13.62 42.96
N ARG A 2 -18.19 -14.59 42.27
CA ARG A 2 -18.82 -15.80 41.68
C ARG A 2 -19.90 -15.53 40.58
N GLY A 3 -20.06 -16.34 39.53
CA GLY A 3 -19.25 -17.48 39.10
C GLY A 3 -20.07 -18.60 38.44
N THR A 4 -19.79 -18.84 37.16
CA THR A 4 -19.74 -20.15 36.47
C THR A 4 -20.97 -21.04 36.27
N CYS A 5 -21.06 -21.52 35.01
CA CYS A 5 -21.43 -22.88 34.57
C CYS A 5 -22.88 -23.40 34.68
N CYS A 6 -23.39 -23.83 33.53
CA CYS A 6 -23.73 -25.25 33.33
C CYS A 6 -23.41 -25.67 31.89
N ALA A 7 -22.64 -26.75 31.73
CA ALA A 7 -22.52 -27.53 30.51
C ALA A 7 -23.02 -28.95 30.83
N TRP A 8 -23.86 -29.54 29.96
CA TRP A 8 -24.32 -30.94 29.91
C TRP A 8 -25.34 -31.00 28.76
N CYS A 9 -25.51 -32.06 27.97
CA CYS A 9 -24.63 -33.17 27.62
C CYS A 9 -25.16 -33.85 26.34
N CYS A 10 -24.42 -34.83 25.81
CA CYS A 10 -24.68 -35.66 24.63
C CYS A 10 -26.12 -36.25 24.48
N ASP A 11 -26.60 -36.43 23.22
CA ASP A 11 -27.36 -37.64 22.81
C ASP A 11 -26.77 -38.20 21.50
N PRO A 12 -26.45 -39.51 21.43
CA PRO A 12 -25.88 -40.15 20.24
C PRO A 12 -26.94 -40.77 19.32
N ARG A 13 -27.25 -40.15 18.16
CA ARG A 13 -28.01 -40.83 17.09
C ARG A 13 -27.87 -40.19 15.69
N ARG A 14 -26.89 -40.64 14.89
CA ARG A 14 -26.97 -40.86 13.41
C ARG A 14 -25.72 -41.59 12.87
N PRO A 15 -25.84 -42.34 11.75
CA PRO A 15 -24.95 -43.49 11.49
C PRO A 15 -23.78 -43.19 10.55
N ARG A 16 -22.74 -44.05 10.63
CA ARG A 16 -21.60 -44.09 9.70
C ARG A 16 -21.86 -45.05 8.53
N SER A 17 -21.32 -44.75 7.36
CA SER A 17 -21.25 -45.64 6.17
C SER A 17 -19.85 -45.47 5.50
N PRO A 18 -19.41 -46.34 4.56
CA PRO A 18 -18.13 -47.04 4.77
C PRO A 18 -17.03 -46.79 3.73
N ARG A 19 -15.80 -47.20 4.08
CA ARG A 19 -14.65 -47.35 3.16
C ARG A 19 -14.53 -48.78 2.62
N PRO A 20 -14.20 -48.96 1.33
CA PRO A 20 -13.36 -50.05 0.81
C PRO A 20 -11.95 -49.50 0.44
N GLY A 21 -10.89 -50.29 0.30
CA GLY A 21 -10.66 -51.72 0.50
C GLY A 21 -9.16 -52.00 0.68
N ALA A 22 -8.77 -53.25 0.98
CA ALA A 22 -7.40 -53.62 1.38
C ALA A 22 -6.83 -54.82 0.58
N ALA A 23 -5.58 -55.21 0.90
CA ALA A 23 -4.76 -56.37 0.44
C ALA A 23 -3.58 -55.99 -0.50
N ARG A 24 -2.39 -56.61 -0.45
CA ARG A 24 -1.79 -57.61 0.49
C ARG A 24 -0.25 -57.60 0.35
N SER A 25 0.47 -58.00 1.42
CA SER A 25 1.93 -58.25 1.49
C SER A 25 2.30 -59.67 0.95
N PRO A 26 3.54 -60.24 1.08
CA PRO A 26 4.78 -59.85 1.81
C PRO A 26 6.00 -59.72 0.84
N SER A 27 7.30 -59.95 1.12
CA SER A 27 8.12 -60.43 2.27
C SER A 27 9.62 -60.09 2.07
N GLY A 28 10.42 -59.94 3.13
CA GLY A 28 11.91 -59.94 3.02
C GLY A 28 12.67 -59.39 4.24
N SER A 29 13.25 -60.27 5.06
CA SER A 29 14.18 -59.96 6.17
C SER A 29 15.63 -59.77 5.66
N ALA A 30 16.65 -59.29 6.37
CA ALA A 30 16.88 -59.04 7.81
C ALA A 30 18.03 -58.03 8.05
N GLY A 31 18.18 -57.54 9.29
CA GLY A 31 19.51 -57.43 9.93
C GLY A 31 20.13 -56.02 10.07
N PRO A 32 20.49 -55.56 11.28
CA PRO A 32 21.12 -54.26 11.51
C PRO A 32 22.65 -54.33 11.64
N CYS A 33 23.35 -53.22 11.34
CA CYS A 33 24.76 -53.06 11.72
C CYS A 33 25.08 -51.63 12.15
N SER A 34 25.67 -51.50 13.33
CA SER A 34 26.11 -50.25 13.95
C SER A 34 27.61 -50.01 13.74
N SER A 35 28.00 -48.73 13.81
CA SER A 35 29.30 -48.25 14.33
C SER A 35 30.60 -48.97 13.89
N SER A 36 31.41 -48.34 13.05
CA SER A 36 32.78 -47.90 13.40
C SER A 36 33.58 -47.41 12.17
N SER A 37 34.18 -46.24 12.30
CA SER A 37 35.39 -45.81 11.57
C SER A 37 36.63 -46.32 12.38
N PRO A 38 37.93 -46.07 12.03
CA PRO A 38 38.45 -45.21 10.94
C PRO A 38 39.81 -45.65 10.27
N TRP A 39 40.35 -44.79 9.39
CA TRP A 39 41.73 -44.71 8.82
C TRP A 39 42.37 -45.92 8.09
N SER A 40 42.83 -45.72 6.83
CA SER A 40 44.28 -45.61 6.51
C SER A 40 44.63 -45.58 5.00
N ARG A 41 45.44 -44.58 4.62
CA ARG A 41 46.54 -44.53 3.60
C ARG A 41 46.54 -45.45 2.36
N CYS A 42 46.62 -44.81 1.19
CA CYS A 42 47.41 -45.24 0.00
C CYS A 42 47.97 -43.95 -0.64
N SER A 43 49.29 -43.67 -0.60
CA SER A 43 50.41 -44.25 -1.36
C SER A 43 50.67 -43.50 -2.68
N SER A 44 51.68 -42.62 -2.65
CA SER A 44 52.19 -41.82 -3.77
C SER A 44 53.23 -42.57 -4.61
N SER A 45 53.23 -42.35 -5.93
CA SER A 45 54.34 -42.69 -6.84
C SER A 45 54.63 -41.52 -7.81
N PRO A 46 55.87 -41.36 -8.31
CA PRO A 46 56.35 -40.07 -8.84
C PRO A 46 56.38 -39.97 -10.38
N LEU A 47 56.47 -38.74 -10.90
CA LEU A 47 56.69 -38.42 -12.32
C LEU A 47 58.04 -37.70 -12.54
N PRO A 48 58.67 -37.83 -13.72
CA PRO A 48 60.04 -37.36 -14.01
C PRO A 48 60.11 -35.86 -14.39
N PRO A 49 61.32 -35.25 -14.39
CA PRO A 49 61.49 -33.81 -14.57
C PRO A 49 61.56 -33.35 -16.04
N GLY A 50 60.89 -32.23 -16.32
CA GLY A 50 60.95 -31.54 -17.62
C GLY A 50 60.28 -30.16 -17.53
N ALA A 51 61.03 -29.13 -17.14
CA ALA A 51 60.50 -27.79 -16.92
C ALA A 51 60.45 -26.96 -18.21
N PRO A 52 59.47 -26.04 -18.31
CA PRO A 52 59.80 -24.64 -18.55
C PRO A 52 59.27 -23.72 -17.44
N THR A 53 60.07 -22.72 -17.08
CA THR A 53 59.84 -21.81 -15.96
C THR A 53 58.76 -20.76 -16.25
N ARG A 54 57.51 -21.05 -15.89
CA ARG A 54 56.42 -20.05 -15.94
C ARG A 54 56.52 -19.09 -14.76
N ARG A 55 56.54 -17.78 -15.03
CA ARG A 55 56.60 -16.71 -14.02
C ARG A 55 55.56 -16.90 -12.92
N ARG A 56 55.96 -16.70 -11.65
CA ARG A 56 55.06 -16.63 -10.50
C ARG A 56 54.05 -15.50 -10.68
N SER A 57 52.77 -15.83 -10.90
CA SER A 57 51.66 -14.92 -10.63
C SER A 57 51.40 -14.91 -9.13
N SER A 58 51.64 -13.76 -8.49
CA SER A 58 51.38 -13.56 -7.06
C SER A 58 49.90 -13.70 -6.74
N SER A 59 49.59 -14.56 -5.75
CA SER A 59 48.46 -14.46 -4.82
C SER A 59 47.16 -13.79 -5.31
N LEU A 60 46.14 -14.61 -5.60
CA LEU A 60 44.74 -14.17 -5.64
C LEU A 60 44.32 -13.72 -4.22
N VAL A 61 44.48 -12.43 -3.94
CA VAL A 61 43.88 -11.78 -2.77
C VAL A 61 42.37 -11.66 -3.01
N PRO A 62 41.49 -12.02 -2.06
CA PRO A 62 40.06 -11.78 -2.19
C PRO A 62 39.82 -10.26 -2.29
N LYS A 63 39.29 -9.81 -3.44
CA LYS A 63 38.88 -8.41 -3.62
C LYS A 63 37.85 -8.03 -2.56
N ARG A 64 38.02 -6.87 -1.93
CA ARG A 64 37.03 -6.30 -1.02
C ARG A 64 36.12 -5.34 -1.80
N TYR A 65 35.00 -4.97 -1.19
CA TYR A 65 33.96 -4.12 -1.79
C TYR A 65 34.48 -2.80 -2.42
N LYS A 66 35.63 -2.29 -1.95
CA LYS A 66 36.28 -1.07 -2.47
C LYS A 66 37.13 -1.28 -3.74
N ASP A 67 37.32 -2.52 -4.19
CA ASP A 67 38.11 -2.88 -5.37
C ASP A 67 37.25 -3.07 -6.64
N ILE A 68 35.96 -2.72 -6.56
CA ILE A 68 35.01 -2.64 -7.68
C ILE A 68 34.84 -1.17 -8.03
N VAL A 69 35.73 -0.66 -8.90
CA VAL A 69 35.56 0.65 -9.54
C VAL A 69 34.92 0.41 -10.90
N GLY A 70 33.61 0.63 -10.98
CA GLY A 70 32.78 0.38 -12.16
C GLY A 70 31.40 -0.12 -11.76
N ASP A 71 30.36 0.47 -12.36
CA ASP A 71 28.92 0.23 -12.15
C ASP A 71 28.41 -1.15 -12.64
N GLY A 72 29.30 -2.10 -12.91
CA GLY A 72 28.95 -3.44 -13.37
C GLY A 72 28.25 -3.49 -14.74
N GLY A 73 28.22 -2.39 -15.51
CA GLY A 73 27.43 -2.29 -16.74
C GLY A 73 25.94 -2.07 -16.52
N SER A 74 25.51 -1.89 -15.27
CA SER A 74 24.14 -1.54 -14.91
C SER A 74 24.07 -0.03 -14.71
N ASN A 75 23.56 0.69 -15.72
CA ASN A 75 23.36 2.15 -15.70
C ASN A 75 22.22 2.56 -14.75
N ILE A 76 22.35 2.22 -13.46
CA ILE A 76 21.30 2.34 -12.44
C ILE A 76 20.95 3.82 -12.20
N GLU A 77 21.94 4.71 -12.19
CA GLU A 77 21.71 6.16 -12.04
C GLU A 77 20.93 6.73 -13.24
N GLY A 78 21.24 6.29 -14.46
CA GLY A 78 20.48 6.65 -15.66
C GLY A 78 19.06 6.10 -15.63
N GLN A 79 18.87 4.83 -15.29
CA GLN A 79 17.56 4.18 -15.20
C GLN A 79 16.64 4.84 -14.16
N VAL A 80 17.16 5.16 -12.97
CA VAL A 80 16.39 5.87 -11.93
C VAL A 80 16.03 7.28 -12.40
N SER A 81 16.94 7.98 -13.08
CA SER A 81 16.68 9.31 -13.63
C SER A 81 15.62 9.30 -14.72
N GLU A 82 15.63 8.31 -15.62
CA GLU A 82 14.63 8.10 -16.67
C GLU A 82 13.26 7.74 -16.08
N GLN A 83 13.21 6.86 -15.07
CA GLN A 83 11.97 6.55 -14.34
C GLN A 83 11.37 7.79 -13.67
N HIS A 84 12.18 8.64 -13.03
CA HIS A 84 11.70 9.89 -12.45
C HIS A 84 11.23 10.89 -13.52
N ALA A 85 11.94 11.03 -14.64
CA ALA A 85 11.51 11.88 -15.75
C ALA A 85 10.15 11.43 -16.33
N ARG A 86 9.96 10.11 -16.50
CA ARG A 86 8.69 9.52 -16.97
C ARG A 86 7.55 9.75 -15.98
N LEU A 87 7.80 9.60 -14.67
CA LEU A 87 6.82 9.91 -13.61
C LEU A 87 6.43 11.39 -13.61
N HIS A 88 7.41 12.29 -13.69
CA HIS A 88 7.18 13.74 -13.79
C HIS A 88 6.36 14.09 -15.02
N ALA A 89 6.69 13.53 -16.19
CA ALA A 89 5.93 13.75 -17.42
C ALA A 89 4.49 13.21 -17.31
N ARG A 90 4.31 12.03 -16.68
CA ARG A 90 2.97 11.43 -16.53
C ARG A 90 2.05 12.27 -15.64
N LEU A 91 2.58 12.83 -14.56
CA LEU A 91 1.81 13.62 -13.61
C LEU A 91 1.73 15.12 -13.99
N ALA A 92 2.32 15.53 -15.11
CA ALA A 92 2.33 16.94 -15.55
C ALA A 92 0.91 17.49 -15.83
N GLU A 93 -0.03 16.66 -16.27
CA GLU A 93 -1.44 17.04 -16.48
C GLU A 93 -2.34 16.79 -15.25
N VAL A 94 -1.77 16.35 -14.12
CA VAL A 94 -2.50 16.12 -12.87
C VAL A 94 -2.39 17.38 -12.01
N ARG A 95 -3.45 18.18 -11.97
CA ARG A 95 -3.45 19.49 -11.29
C ARG A 95 -3.15 19.39 -9.79
N ALA A 96 -3.71 18.41 -9.10
CA ALA A 96 -3.49 18.20 -7.68
C ALA A 96 -3.33 16.72 -7.34
N VAL A 97 -2.33 16.39 -6.51
CA VAL A 97 -2.16 15.05 -5.93
C VAL A 97 -2.41 15.13 -4.43
N VAL A 98 -3.26 14.27 -3.90
CA VAL A 98 -3.66 14.27 -2.48
C VAL A 98 -3.47 12.89 -1.88
N ALA A 99 -2.63 12.79 -0.84
CA ALA A 99 -2.45 11.57 -0.08
C ALA A 99 -3.51 11.45 1.02
N VAL A 100 -4.16 10.29 1.14
CA VAL A 100 -5.04 9.96 2.26
C VAL A 100 -4.33 8.94 3.13
N VAL A 101 -4.15 9.26 4.42
CA VAL A 101 -3.37 8.45 5.36
C VAL A 101 -4.15 8.14 6.63
N SER A 102 -3.82 7.02 7.28
CA SER A 102 -4.34 6.70 8.61
C SER A 102 -3.25 6.14 9.52
N GLY A 103 -3.36 6.40 10.81
CA GLY A 103 -2.45 5.80 11.80
C GLY A 103 -2.68 4.30 12.03
N LYS A 104 -3.80 3.75 11.55
CA LYS A 104 -4.24 2.37 11.80
C LYS A 104 -4.99 1.81 10.59
N GLY A 105 -5.00 0.48 10.46
CA GLY A 105 -5.98 -0.22 9.64
C GLY A 105 -7.39 -0.11 10.23
N GLY A 106 -8.42 -0.30 9.39
CA GLY A 106 -9.82 -0.38 9.83
C GLY A 106 -10.52 0.95 10.15
N VAL A 107 -9.87 2.11 10.01
CA VAL A 107 -10.51 3.43 10.26
C VAL A 107 -11.44 3.91 9.13
N GLY A 108 -11.68 3.09 8.10
CA GLY A 108 -12.47 3.45 6.91
C GLY A 108 -11.83 4.50 5.98
N LYS A 109 -10.50 4.64 6.03
CA LYS A 109 -9.68 5.48 5.14
C LYS A 109 -10.07 5.31 3.66
N SER A 110 -10.08 4.08 3.17
CA SER A 110 -10.41 3.74 1.79
C SER A 110 -11.85 4.13 1.43
N SER A 111 -12.83 3.80 2.27
CA SER A 111 -14.23 4.22 2.09
C SER A 111 -14.38 5.75 2.02
N LEU A 112 -13.59 6.48 2.82
CA LEU A 112 -13.48 7.93 2.74
C LEU A 112 -12.88 8.38 1.40
N THR A 113 -11.74 7.82 0.97
CA THR A 113 -11.10 8.13 -0.32
C THR A 113 -12.06 7.95 -1.49
N ALA A 114 -12.78 6.83 -1.56
CA ALA A 114 -13.76 6.55 -2.61
C ALA A 114 -14.93 7.56 -2.63
N ASN A 115 -15.44 7.96 -1.45
CA ASN A 115 -16.53 8.93 -1.37
C ASN A 115 -16.08 10.38 -1.63
N LEU A 116 -14.84 10.75 -1.27
CA LEU A 116 -14.26 12.05 -1.67
C LEU A 116 -14.09 12.13 -3.19
N ALA A 117 -13.61 11.06 -3.82
CA ALA A 117 -13.50 10.96 -5.27
C ALA A 117 -14.88 11.11 -5.95
N ALA A 118 -15.88 10.41 -5.44
CA ALA A 118 -17.26 10.47 -5.92
C ALA A 118 -17.90 11.86 -5.78
N CYS A 119 -17.71 12.54 -4.64
CA CYS A 119 -18.16 13.93 -4.46
C CYS A 119 -17.60 14.85 -5.54
N TRP A 120 -16.30 14.74 -5.84
CA TRP A 120 -15.64 15.57 -6.85
C TRP A 120 -16.03 15.20 -8.28
N ALA A 121 -16.25 13.92 -8.57
CA ALA A 121 -16.79 13.47 -9.86
C ALA A 121 -18.23 13.98 -10.10
N LEU A 122 -19.08 13.99 -9.05
CA LEU A 122 -20.41 14.61 -9.09
C LEU A 122 -20.36 16.13 -9.32
N GLU A 123 -19.29 16.81 -8.88
CA GLU A 123 -19.00 18.21 -9.21
C GLU A 123 -18.42 18.41 -10.63
N GLY A 124 -18.31 17.34 -11.44
CA GLY A 124 -17.81 17.39 -12.82
C GLY A 124 -16.28 17.44 -12.95
N ARG A 125 -15.53 17.17 -11.87
CA ARG A 125 -14.06 17.13 -11.88
C ARG A 125 -13.58 15.80 -12.48
N ARG A 126 -12.46 15.84 -13.20
CA ARG A 126 -11.75 14.62 -13.64
C ARG A 126 -10.94 14.09 -12.47
N VAL A 127 -11.34 12.95 -11.92
CA VAL A 127 -10.75 12.37 -10.70
C VAL A 127 -10.08 11.02 -10.99
N GLY A 128 -8.85 10.87 -10.50
CA GLY A 128 -8.16 9.58 -10.40
C GLY A 128 -8.06 9.11 -8.95
N VAL A 129 -8.04 7.79 -8.75
CA VAL A 129 -7.73 7.14 -7.47
C VAL A 129 -6.68 6.07 -7.72
N LEU A 130 -5.57 6.15 -6.99
CA LEU A 130 -4.56 5.10 -6.92
C LEU A 130 -4.63 4.42 -5.56
N ASP A 131 -4.88 3.11 -5.57
CA ASP A 131 -4.75 2.24 -4.41
C ASP A 131 -3.27 1.91 -4.19
N ALA A 132 -2.70 2.44 -3.10
CA ALA A 132 -1.32 2.17 -2.72
C ALA A 132 -1.22 1.12 -1.61
N ASP A 133 -2.35 0.63 -1.07
CA ASP A 133 -2.36 -0.49 -0.13
C ASP A 133 -2.29 -1.82 -0.88
N LEU A 134 -1.09 -2.14 -1.37
CA LEU A 134 -0.87 -3.36 -2.15
C LEU A 134 -1.22 -4.63 -1.36
N ASN A 135 -1.19 -4.61 -0.03
CA ASN A 135 -1.40 -5.82 0.79
C ASN A 135 -2.88 -6.06 1.14
N GLY A 136 -3.73 -5.04 1.02
CA GLY A 136 -5.17 -5.13 1.23
C GLY A 136 -5.92 -4.18 0.29
N PRO A 137 -5.80 -4.33 -1.03
CA PRO A 137 -6.39 -3.40 -1.99
C PRO A 137 -7.92 -3.46 -1.89
N THR A 138 -8.55 -2.29 -1.98
CA THR A 138 -10.02 -2.17 -1.85
C THR A 138 -10.65 -1.22 -2.86
N MET A 139 -9.88 -0.32 -3.48
CA MET A 139 -10.44 0.73 -4.36
C MET A 139 -11.10 0.16 -5.60
N ALA A 140 -10.62 -0.96 -6.13
CA ALA A 140 -11.25 -1.61 -7.28
C ALA A 140 -12.65 -2.14 -6.96
N THR A 141 -12.85 -2.67 -5.74
CA THR A 141 -14.18 -3.06 -5.26
C THR A 141 -15.04 -1.83 -4.99
N MET A 142 -14.58 -0.90 -4.14
CA MET A 142 -15.36 0.26 -3.67
C MET A 142 -15.79 1.26 -4.76
N LEU A 143 -15.14 1.24 -5.92
CA LEU A 143 -15.47 2.08 -7.08
C LEU A 143 -15.99 1.26 -8.29
N GLY A 144 -16.34 -0.01 -8.10
CA GLY A 144 -17.05 -0.81 -9.11
C GLY A 144 -16.22 -1.21 -10.34
N VAL A 145 -14.89 -1.30 -10.22
CA VAL A 145 -13.99 -1.73 -11.31
C VAL A 145 -13.37 -3.12 -11.10
N ARG A 146 -13.68 -3.84 -10.01
CA ARG A 146 -13.21 -5.21 -9.77
C ARG A 146 -13.51 -6.11 -10.97
N GLY A 147 -12.56 -6.94 -11.37
CA GLY A 147 -12.67 -7.83 -12.54
C GLY A 147 -12.63 -7.12 -13.91
N ARG A 148 -12.51 -5.79 -13.97
CA ARG A 148 -12.25 -5.07 -15.23
C ARG A 148 -10.80 -5.32 -15.66
N ARG A 149 -10.62 -5.71 -16.93
CA ARG A 149 -9.29 -5.92 -17.49
C ARG A 149 -8.61 -4.58 -17.78
N LEU A 150 -7.35 -4.47 -17.38
CA LEU A 150 -6.47 -3.38 -17.78
C LEU A 150 -6.19 -3.45 -19.29
N VAL A 151 -6.20 -2.30 -19.96
CA VAL A 151 -5.88 -2.18 -21.39
C VAL A 151 -4.49 -1.56 -21.51
N VAL A 152 -3.54 -2.33 -22.03
CA VAL A 152 -2.17 -1.84 -22.30
C VAL A 152 -2.13 -1.26 -23.71
N GLY A 153 -1.81 0.03 -23.82
CA GLY A 153 -1.61 0.75 -25.07
C GLY A 153 -0.19 1.33 -25.19
N ALA A 154 0.09 2.02 -26.30
CA ALA A 154 1.39 2.66 -26.54
C ALA A 154 1.75 3.70 -25.46
N GLU A 155 0.75 4.43 -24.96
CA GLU A 155 0.88 5.42 -23.90
C GLU A 155 0.93 4.81 -22.48
N GLY A 156 0.96 3.48 -22.34
CA GLY A 156 0.92 2.78 -21.05
C GLY A 156 -0.44 2.14 -20.76
N VAL A 157 -0.75 1.93 -19.48
CA VAL A 157 -1.95 1.21 -19.03
C VAL A 157 -3.11 2.19 -18.87
N THR A 158 -4.18 2.03 -19.66
CA THR A 158 -5.41 2.81 -19.47
C THR A 158 -6.13 2.31 -18.20
N PRO A 159 -6.33 3.17 -17.18
CA PRO A 159 -7.06 2.78 -15.98
C PRO A 159 -8.55 2.62 -16.31
N PRO A 160 -9.26 1.61 -15.76
CA PRO A 160 -10.70 1.53 -15.89
C PRO A 160 -11.38 2.73 -15.21
N GLU A 161 -12.44 3.22 -15.84
CA GLU A 161 -13.37 4.18 -15.24
C GLU A 161 -14.46 3.41 -14.49
N GLY A 162 -14.62 3.76 -13.21
CA GLY A 162 -15.57 3.16 -12.28
C GLY A 162 -16.82 4.01 -12.05
N ALA A 163 -17.37 3.92 -10.84
CA ALA A 163 -18.45 4.77 -10.38
C ALA A 163 -18.17 6.24 -10.73
N LEU A 164 -19.17 6.90 -11.35
CA LEU A 164 -19.13 8.31 -11.74
C LEU A 164 -17.98 8.71 -12.69
N GLY A 165 -17.34 7.76 -13.37
CA GLY A 165 -16.20 8.03 -14.27
C GLY A 165 -14.86 8.25 -13.55
N VAL A 166 -14.77 7.93 -12.25
CA VAL A 166 -13.50 7.97 -11.52
C VAL A 166 -12.53 6.95 -12.12
N ARG A 167 -11.33 7.39 -12.51
CA ARG A 167 -10.27 6.50 -13.02
C ARG A 167 -9.58 5.80 -11.87
N VAL A 168 -9.49 4.47 -11.90
CA VAL A 168 -8.97 3.69 -10.78
C VAL A 168 -7.78 2.84 -11.23
N MET A 169 -6.69 2.88 -10.46
CA MET A 169 -5.62 1.90 -10.53
C MET A 169 -5.44 1.24 -9.15
N SER A 170 -5.34 -0.08 -9.12
CA SER A 170 -5.19 -0.87 -7.89
C SER A 170 -4.58 -2.23 -8.21
N MET A 171 -3.85 -2.81 -7.26
CA MET A 171 -3.26 -4.15 -7.40
C MET A 171 -4.32 -5.24 -7.63
N ASP A 172 -5.55 -5.04 -7.12
CA ASP A 172 -6.70 -5.94 -7.32
C ASP A 172 -7.06 -6.13 -8.81
N LEU A 173 -6.71 -5.17 -9.68
CA LEU A 173 -6.91 -5.25 -11.14
C LEU A 173 -5.87 -6.15 -11.85
N LEU A 174 -4.80 -6.53 -11.15
CA LEU A 174 -3.73 -7.41 -11.64
C LEU A 174 -3.80 -8.82 -11.04
N LEU A 175 -4.60 -9.03 -9.99
CA LEU A 175 -4.76 -10.34 -9.37
C LEU A 175 -5.56 -11.29 -10.29
N PRO A 176 -5.13 -12.54 -10.47
CA PRO A 176 -5.83 -13.50 -11.33
C PRO A 176 -7.12 -14.06 -10.70
N SER A 177 -7.32 -13.87 -9.39
CA SER A 177 -8.46 -14.39 -8.62
C SER A 177 -8.56 -13.72 -7.24
N ASP A 178 -9.78 -13.63 -6.72
CA ASP A 178 -10.12 -12.96 -5.46
C ASP A 178 -9.35 -13.45 -4.21
N ASP A 179 -8.98 -14.74 -4.17
CA ASP A 179 -8.32 -15.37 -3.01
C ASP A 179 -6.77 -15.40 -3.11
N ALA A 180 -6.17 -14.80 -4.15
CA ALA A 180 -4.73 -14.91 -4.39
C ALA A 180 -3.91 -14.07 -3.38
N PRO A 181 -3.13 -14.70 -2.45
CA PRO A 181 -2.32 -13.95 -1.51
C PRO A 181 -1.11 -13.34 -2.21
N LEU A 182 -0.84 -12.06 -1.93
CA LEU A 182 0.39 -11.40 -2.40
C LEU A 182 1.59 -11.84 -1.55
N ILE A 183 2.32 -12.82 -2.08
CA ILE A 183 3.54 -13.35 -1.47
C ILE A 183 4.74 -12.56 -1.98
N TRP A 184 5.23 -11.63 -1.16
CA TRP A 184 6.50 -10.96 -1.39
C TRP A 184 7.66 -11.92 -1.02
N GLU A 185 8.47 -12.35 -2.00
CA GLU A 185 9.59 -13.28 -1.80
C GLU A 185 10.80 -12.65 -1.08
N ALA A 186 10.66 -12.38 0.23
CA ALA A 186 11.75 -11.81 1.03
C ALA A 186 12.88 -12.83 1.26
N PRO A 187 14.17 -12.47 1.03
CA PRO A 187 15.31 -13.38 1.24
C PRO A 187 15.45 -13.89 2.68
N THR A 188 15.07 -13.06 3.68
CA THR A 188 15.00 -13.43 5.09
C THR A 188 13.84 -12.73 5.80
N GLN A 189 13.35 -13.31 6.90
CA GLN A 189 12.31 -12.70 7.77
C GLN A 189 12.75 -11.35 8.36
N ALA A 190 14.06 -11.19 8.66
CA ALA A 190 14.60 -9.96 9.27
C ALA A 190 14.69 -8.80 8.25
N GLU A 191 15.04 -9.09 7.00
CA GLU A 191 15.14 -8.08 5.92
C GLU A 191 13.77 -7.76 5.31
N SER A 192 12.77 -8.61 5.55
CA SER A 192 11.43 -8.54 4.95
C SER A 192 10.77 -7.16 5.09
N HIS A 193 10.96 -6.41 6.19
CA HIS A 193 10.39 -5.06 6.32
C HIS A 193 11.00 -4.03 5.36
N THR A 194 12.34 -3.99 5.26
CA THR A 194 13.05 -3.07 4.36
C THR A 194 12.84 -3.46 2.90
N TRP A 195 12.86 -4.77 2.62
CA TRP A 195 12.70 -5.30 1.27
C TRP A 195 11.28 -5.08 0.72
N ARG A 196 10.23 -5.32 1.54
CA ARG A 196 8.84 -4.92 1.22
C ARG A 196 8.73 -3.42 0.95
N GLY A 197 9.34 -2.57 1.78
CA GLY A 197 9.31 -1.12 1.58
C GLY A 197 9.91 -0.68 0.24
N ALA A 198 11.02 -1.29 -0.18
CA ALA A 198 11.63 -1.00 -1.48
C ALA A 198 10.79 -1.50 -2.67
N MET A 199 10.17 -2.68 -2.56
CA MET A 199 9.29 -3.21 -3.62
C MET A 199 7.98 -2.42 -3.72
N GLU A 200 7.31 -2.13 -2.61
CA GLU A 200 6.09 -1.32 -2.58
C GLU A 200 6.34 0.08 -3.17
N ALA A 201 7.50 0.69 -2.89
CA ALA A 201 7.90 1.97 -3.49
C ALA A 201 8.12 1.89 -5.01
N ASN A 202 8.70 0.80 -5.51
CA ASN A 202 8.89 0.60 -6.95
C ASN A 202 7.56 0.31 -7.65
N ALA A 203 6.74 -0.60 -7.14
CA ALA A 203 5.40 -0.89 -7.67
C ALA A 203 4.50 0.36 -7.68
N LEU A 204 4.57 1.20 -6.64
CA LEU A 204 3.89 2.49 -6.62
C LEU A 204 4.42 3.46 -7.68
N ARG A 205 5.74 3.52 -7.90
CA ARG A 205 6.35 4.34 -8.96
C ARG A 205 5.89 3.88 -10.34
N GLU A 206 5.88 2.57 -10.58
CA GLU A 206 5.37 1.95 -11.80
C GLU A 206 3.88 2.28 -12.00
N PHE A 207 3.02 2.05 -11.02
CA PHE A 207 1.59 2.42 -11.13
C PHE A 207 1.38 3.92 -11.41
N LEU A 208 2.17 4.81 -10.81
CA LEU A 208 2.08 6.25 -11.08
C LEU A 208 2.58 6.63 -12.48
N ALA A 209 3.62 5.98 -13.01
CA ALA A 209 4.28 6.33 -14.28
C ALA A 209 3.71 5.58 -15.51
N ASP A 210 3.32 4.32 -15.36
CA ASP A 210 2.76 3.47 -16.41
C ASP A 210 1.26 3.70 -16.64
N THR A 211 0.51 4.13 -15.62
CA THR A 211 -0.92 4.42 -15.79
C THR A 211 -1.12 5.68 -16.63
N ALA A 212 -1.85 5.56 -17.74
CA ALA A 212 -2.25 6.66 -18.61
C ALA A 212 -3.42 7.46 -18.00
N TRP A 213 -3.13 8.20 -16.92
CA TRP A 213 -4.11 9.01 -16.19
C TRP A 213 -4.79 10.09 -17.06
N GLY A 214 -4.03 10.68 -17.99
CA GLY A 214 -4.41 11.89 -18.73
C GLY A 214 -4.65 13.09 -17.81
N ALA A 215 -5.23 14.16 -18.36
CA ALA A 215 -5.56 15.36 -17.58
C ALA A 215 -6.56 15.07 -16.44
N LEU A 216 -6.12 15.27 -15.20
CA LEU A 216 -6.92 15.14 -13.98
C LEU A 216 -6.97 16.45 -13.20
N ASP A 217 -8.12 16.77 -12.62
CA ASP A 217 -8.24 17.88 -11.67
C ASP A 217 -7.73 17.48 -10.27
N VAL A 218 -7.91 16.20 -9.88
CA VAL A 218 -7.33 15.62 -8.65
C VAL A 218 -6.98 14.14 -8.84
N LEU A 219 -5.83 13.71 -8.35
CA LEU A 219 -5.45 12.32 -8.12
C LEU A 219 -5.38 12.05 -6.60
N LEU A 220 -6.21 11.13 -6.11
CA LEU A 220 -6.18 10.65 -4.72
C LEU A 220 -5.29 9.43 -4.59
N LEU A 221 -4.44 9.39 -3.57
CA LEU A 221 -3.59 8.25 -3.24
C LEU A 221 -4.07 7.63 -1.92
N ASP A 222 -4.62 6.42 -1.99
CA ASP A 222 -5.09 5.68 -0.82
C ASP A 222 -3.91 4.90 -0.20
N LEU A 223 -3.17 5.53 0.71
CA LEU A 223 -1.93 4.94 1.26
C LEU A 223 -2.24 3.81 2.26
N PRO A 224 -1.39 2.77 2.40
CA PRO A 224 -1.59 1.71 3.39
C PRO A 224 -1.60 2.26 4.83
N PRO A 225 -2.14 1.51 5.81
CA PRO A 225 -2.17 1.93 7.20
C PRO A 225 -0.77 2.11 7.78
N GLY A 226 -0.55 3.24 8.45
CA GLY A 226 0.78 3.71 8.81
C GLY A 226 1.08 5.04 8.10
N THR A 227 2.22 5.64 8.44
CA THR A 227 2.61 6.97 7.90
C THR A 227 4.07 7.09 7.53
N ASP A 228 4.85 6.03 7.73
CA ASP A 228 6.16 5.84 7.13
C ASP A 228 6.10 5.93 5.59
N ARG A 229 5.06 5.35 4.96
CA ARG A 229 4.87 5.38 3.51
C ARG A 229 4.63 6.79 2.94
N LEU A 230 4.10 7.73 3.74
CA LEU A 230 3.90 9.11 3.29
C LEU A 230 5.21 9.80 2.90
N VAL A 231 6.30 9.52 3.62
CA VAL A 231 7.64 10.07 3.30
C VAL A 231 8.13 9.52 1.96
N THR A 232 7.96 8.22 1.74
CA THR A 232 8.31 7.56 0.47
C THR A 232 7.52 8.15 -0.69
N VAL A 233 6.18 8.24 -0.58
CA VAL A 233 5.31 8.85 -1.60
C VAL A 233 5.71 10.30 -1.87
N ALA A 234 5.93 11.12 -0.83
CA ALA A 234 6.33 12.52 -0.97
C ALA A 234 7.74 12.71 -1.58
N SER A 235 8.61 11.70 -1.52
CA SER A 235 9.93 11.71 -2.16
C SER A 235 9.92 11.24 -3.63
N LEU A 236 8.91 10.46 -4.02
CA LEU A 236 8.72 9.99 -5.40
C LEU A 236 7.99 11.02 -6.27
N LEU A 237 7.02 11.75 -5.71
CA LEU A 237 6.16 12.66 -6.45
C LEU A 237 6.86 14.00 -6.78
N PRO A 238 6.58 14.59 -7.96
CA PRO A 238 7.05 15.94 -8.30
C PRO A 238 6.49 17.01 -7.34
N VAL A 239 5.20 16.89 -7.01
CA VAL A 239 4.45 17.74 -6.09
C VAL A 239 3.41 16.87 -5.39
N LEU A 240 3.27 17.01 -4.08
CA LEU A 240 2.16 16.47 -3.30
C LEU A 240 1.36 17.64 -2.73
N SER A 241 0.22 17.94 -3.36
CA SER A 241 -0.61 19.13 -3.11
C SER A 241 -1.26 19.14 -1.74
N GLY A 242 -1.36 17.97 -1.08
CA GLY A 242 -1.60 17.90 0.36
C GLY A 242 -1.91 16.51 0.89
N THR A 243 -2.06 16.44 2.22
CA THR A 243 -2.33 15.20 2.96
C THR A 243 -3.61 15.33 3.79
N ILE A 244 -4.52 14.36 3.67
CA ILE A 244 -5.69 14.18 4.53
C ILE A 244 -5.36 13.07 5.52
N VAL A 245 -5.56 13.32 6.81
CA VAL A 245 -5.38 12.31 7.87
C VAL A 245 -6.75 11.79 8.31
N VAL A 246 -6.88 10.48 8.47
CA VAL A 246 -8.13 9.81 8.90
C VAL A 246 -7.92 9.15 10.28
N THR A 247 -8.87 9.39 11.19
CA THR A 247 -8.93 8.77 12.53
C THR A 247 -10.34 8.27 12.86
N ILE A 248 -10.47 7.57 13.99
CA ILE A 248 -11.73 7.29 14.70
C ILE A 248 -11.63 7.87 16.13
N PRO A 249 -12.75 8.10 16.85
CA PRO A 249 -12.75 8.53 18.25
C PRO A 249 -12.14 7.44 19.16
N SER A 250 -10.83 7.47 19.36
CA SER A 250 -10.09 6.42 20.09
C SER A 250 -8.71 6.93 20.49
N ASP A 251 -8.36 6.85 21.78
CA ASP A 251 -7.06 7.30 22.30
C ASP A 251 -5.87 6.70 21.54
N VAL A 252 -5.93 5.39 21.28
CA VAL A 252 -4.88 4.68 20.54
C VAL A 252 -4.83 5.15 19.09
N SER A 253 -5.94 5.61 18.50
CA SER A 253 -5.93 6.21 17.15
C SER A 253 -5.26 7.58 17.19
N HIS A 254 -5.64 8.39 18.17
CA HIS A 254 -5.12 9.75 18.37
C HIS A 254 -3.62 9.74 18.62
N LEU A 255 -3.09 8.78 19.39
CA LEU A 255 -1.66 8.58 19.61
C LEU A 255 -0.88 8.33 18.31
N VAL A 256 -1.42 7.54 17.37
CA VAL A 256 -0.73 7.33 16.09
C VAL A 256 -0.91 8.53 15.16
N VAL A 257 -2.08 9.17 15.14
CA VAL A 257 -2.29 10.41 14.38
C VAL A 257 -1.36 11.55 14.81
N ARG A 258 -1.05 11.71 16.10
CA ARG A 258 -0.03 12.69 16.54
C ARG A 258 1.33 12.41 15.88
N LYS A 259 1.76 11.14 15.81
CA LYS A 259 2.99 10.72 15.08
C LYS A 259 2.86 10.95 13.57
N SER A 260 1.71 10.64 12.99
CA SER A 260 1.39 10.87 11.57
C SER A 260 1.59 12.32 11.17
N ILE A 261 1.13 13.27 12.00
CA ILE A 261 1.27 14.71 11.76
C ILE A 261 2.73 15.14 11.89
N THR A 262 3.47 14.62 12.88
CA THR A 262 4.92 14.86 12.99
C THR A 262 5.69 14.37 11.75
N ILE A 263 5.34 13.20 11.21
CA ILE A 263 5.96 12.64 10.00
C ILE A 263 5.54 13.45 8.76
N ALA A 264 4.26 13.81 8.64
CA ALA A 264 3.78 14.66 7.55
C ALA A 264 4.50 16.02 7.52
N ALA A 265 4.79 16.62 8.67
CA ALA A 265 5.58 17.87 8.78
C ALA A 265 7.05 17.73 8.36
N GLN A 266 7.61 16.51 8.27
CA GLN A 266 8.92 16.26 7.67
C GLN A 266 8.85 16.20 6.14
N THR A 267 7.67 15.90 5.58
CA THR A 267 7.41 16.03 4.15
C THR A 267 7.11 17.48 3.81
N LYS A 268 7.40 17.91 2.58
CA LYS A 268 7.03 19.25 2.10
C LYS A 268 5.53 19.39 1.78
N ALA A 269 4.72 18.35 2.04
CA ALA A 269 3.31 18.33 1.70
C ALA A 269 2.46 18.96 2.80
N PRO A 270 1.56 19.90 2.49
CA PRO A 270 0.71 20.53 3.50
C PRO A 270 -0.33 19.54 4.03
N VAL A 271 -0.52 19.49 5.35
CA VAL A 271 -1.64 18.76 5.96
C VAL A 271 -2.91 19.57 5.74
N LEU A 272 -3.79 19.10 4.85
CA LEU A 272 -5.07 19.75 4.53
C LEU A 272 -6.04 19.66 5.71
N GLY A 273 -5.92 18.59 6.50
CA GLY A 273 -6.56 18.47 7.81
C GLY A 273 -6.87 17.03 8.22
N LEU A 274 -7.57 16.91 9.35
CA LEU A 274 -8.01 15.65 9.95
C LEU A 274 -9.51 15.43 9.68
N VAL A 275 -9.86 14.21 9.25
CA VAL A 275 -11.22 13.68 9.25
C VAL A 275 -11.36 12.68 10.39
N GLU A 276 -12.40 12.84 11.21
CA GLU A 276 -12.87 11.80 12.11
C GLU A 276 -13.92 10.94 11.39
N ASN A 277 -13.76 9.62 11.41
CA ASN A 277 -14.71 8.67 10.84
C ASN A 277 -15.37 7.86 11.96
N MET A 278 -16.52 7.25 11.66
CA MET A 278 -17.28 6.42 12.60
C MET A 278 -17.61 7.18 13.91
N SER A 279 -17.85 8.48 13.83
CA SER A 279 -18.19 9.27 15.02
C SER A 279 -19.50 8.75 15.63
N GLY A 280 -19.54 8.70 16.96
CA GLY A 280 -20.65 8.10 17.71
C GLY A 280 -20.60 6.58 17.89
N LEU A 281 -19.75 5.82 17.16
CA LEU A 281 -19.61 4.37 17.37
C LEU A 281 -18.75 4.03 18.59
N PHE A 282 -17.67 4.79 18.81
CA PHE A 282 -16.69 4.53 19.86
C PHE A 282 -16.72 5.61 20.93
N PRO A 283 -16.63 5.26 22.23
CA PRO A 283 -16.34 6.23 23.27
C PRO A 283 -14.86 6.66 23.15
N GLY A 284 -14.62 7.96 23.04
CA GLY A 284 -13.27 8.50 22.93
C GLY A 284 -13.23 10.03 22.86
N PRO A 285 -12.03 10.63 22.93
CA PRO A 285 -11.83 12.06 22.68
C PRO A 285 -12.22 12.42 21.24
N SER A 286 -12.66 13.66 21.02
CA SER A 286 -13.03 14.14 19.68
C SER A 286 -11.80 14.44 18.81
N GLY A 287 -11.86 14.06 17.54
CA GLY A 287 -10.89 14.43 16.52
C GLY A 287 -10.75 15.95 16.34
N ALA A 288 -11.80 16.74 16.64
CA ALA A 288 -11.71 18.20 16.62
C ALA A 288 -10.73 18.74 17.69
N GLU A 289 -10.70 18.11 18.86
CA GLU A 289 -9.72 18.43 19.90
C GLU A 289 -8.31 17.99 19.50
N LEU A 290 -8.16 16.79 18.93
CA LEU A 290 -6.87 16.33 18.42
C LEU A 290 -6.30 17.25 17.34
N ALA A 291 -7.13 17.70 16.39
CA ALA A 291 -6.72 18.63 15.34
C ALA A 291 -6.26 19.97 15.93
N ARG A 292 -7.00 20.50 16.92
CA ARG A 292 -6.64 21.71 17.68
C ARG A 292 -5.31 21.56 18.41
N GLU A 293 -5.09 20.45 19.12
CA GLU A 293 -3.83 20.18 19.82
C GLU A 293 -2.64 20.05 18.87
N ALA A 294 -2.84 19.41 17.73
CA ALA A 294 -1.79 19.21 16.73
C ALA A 294 -1.59 20.40 15.79
N GLY A 295 -2.38 21.48 15.93
CA GLY A 295 -2.27 22.70 15.13
C GLY A 295 -2.67 22.53 13.66
N ILE A 296 -3.52 21.55 13.32
CA ILE A 296 -3.97 21.27 11.95
C ILE A 296 -5.48 21.54 11.79
N PRO A 297 -5.97 21.77 10.56
CA PRO A 297 -7.41 21.95 10.33
C PRO A 297 -8.20 20.68 10.69
N PHE A 298 -9.37 20.85 11.30
CA PHE A 298 -10.39 19.80 11.38
C PHE A 298 -11.33 19.93 10.17
N LEU A 299 -11.41 18.89 9.35
CA LEU A 299 -12.22 18.90 8.13
C LEU A 299 -13.67 18.50 8.38
N GLY A 300 -13.92 17.70 9.43
CA GLY A 300 -15.25 17.25 9.82
C GLY A 300 -15.24 15.86 10.47
N ALA A 301 -16.39 15.48 11.00
CA ALA A 301 -16.68 14.13 11.48
C ALA A 301 -17.71 13.47 10.55
N VAL A 302 -17.49 12.20 10.20
CA VAL A 302 -18.46 11.35 9.49
C VAL A 302 -19.09 10.40 10.52
N PRO A 303 -20.42 10.47 10.75
CA PRO A 303 -21.10 9.57 11.67
C PRO A 303 -21.01 8.12 11.20
N PHE A 304 -21.04 7.19 12.14
CA PHE A 304 -21.14 5.77 11.80
C PHE A 304 -22.47 5.45 11.12
N ASP A 305 -22.40 5.03 9.86
CA ASP A 305 -23.54 4.64 9.04
C ASP A 305 -23.26 3.27 8.39
N PRO A 306 -23.99 2.20 8.75
CA PRO A 306 -23.84 0.89 8.10
C PRO A 306 -24.05 0.91 6.59
N ALA A 307 -24.81 1.88 6.06
CA ALA A 307 -24.98 2.04 4.62
C ALA A 307 -23.66 2.37 3.90
N LEU A 308 -22.69 2.99 4.58
CA LEU A 308 -21.36 3.27 4.01
C LEU A 308 -20.61 1.98 3.64
N ALA A 309 -20.73 0.94 4.45
CA ALA A 309 -20.13 -0.36 4.19
C ALA A 309 -20.90 -1.11 3.10
N ALA A 310 -22.23 -1.18 3.21
CA ALA A 310 -23.07 -1.86 2.22
C ALA A 310 -22.95 -1.25 0.81
N ALA A 311 -22.84 0.07 0.70
CA ALA A 311 -22.63 0.75 -0.58
C ALA A 311 -21.23 0.46 -1.16
N ALA A 312 -20.19 0.46 -0.31
CA ALA A 312 -18.83 0.09 -0.69
C ALA A 312 -18.70 -1.36 -1.19
N ASP A 313 -19.41 -2.31 -0.59
CA ASP A 313 -19.46 -3.72 -1.03
C ASP A 313 -20.15 -3.88 -2.40
N LEU A 314 -21.09 -2.98 -2.74
CA LEU A 314 -21.76 -2.92 -4.04
C LEU A 314 -20.94 -2.15 -5.10
N GLY A 315 -19.82 -1.55 -4.72
CA GLY A 315 -19.00 -0.69 -5.58
C GLY A 315 -19.65 0.65 -5.95
N GLU A 316 -20.65 1.09 -5.18
CA GLU A 316 -21.34 2.36 -5.36
C GLU A 316 -21.05 3.28 -4.15
N PRO A 317 -20.36 4.42 -4.33
CA PRO A 317 -20.09 5.34 -3.23
C PRO A 317 -21.40 5.86 -2.59
N LEU A 318 -21.46 5.87 -1.24
CA LEU A 318 -22.64 6.29 -0.48
C LEU A 318 -23.15 7.69 -0.85
N VAL A 319 -22.24 8.61 -1.22
CA VAL A 319 -22.61 9.97 -1.67
C VAL A 319 -23.37 9.99 -3.00
N ALA A 320 -23.32 8.91 -3.79
CA ALA A 320 -24.16 8.70 -4.96
C ALA A 320 -25.44 7.91 -4.63
N ALA A 321 -25.31 6.81 -3.88
CA ALA A 321 -26.43 5.92 -3.55
C ALA A 321 -27.46 6.55 -2.60
N ALA A 322 -27.01 7.34 -1.61
CA ALA A 322 -27.84 7.91 -0.55
C ALA A 322 -27.40 9.36 -0.18
N PRO A 323 -27.42 10.32 -1.13
CA PRO A 323 -26.87 11.67 -0.95
C PRO A 323 -27.51 12.47 0.20
N THR A 324 -28.69 12.06 0.66
CA THR A 324 -29.46 12.71 1.73
C THR A 324 -29.27 12.07 3.11
N CYS A 325 -28.45 11.02 3.27
CA CYS A 325 -28.11 10.52 4.60
C CYS A 325 -27.11 11.46 5.32
N GLU A 326 -26.94 11.28 6.63
CA GLU A 326 -26.08 12.16 7.42
C GLU A 326 -24.59 11.99 7.06
N ALA A 327 -24.12 10.75 6.90
CA ALA A 327 -22.76 10.46 6.47
C ALA A 327 -22.46 11.03 5.07
N ALA A 328 -23.37 10.91 4.10
CA ALA A 328 -23.21 11.48 2.76
C ALA A 328 -23.11 13.02 2.77
N ARG A 329 -23.93 13.70 3.60
CA ARG A 329 -23.82 15.16 3.79
C ARG A 329 -22.49 15.56 4.41
N ALA A 330 -22.01 14.82 5.43
CA ALA A 330 -20.72 15.06 6.06
C ALA A 330 -19.56 14.88 5.06
N LEU A 331 -19.57 13.80 4.28
CA LEU A 331 -18.59 13.51 3.23
C LEU A 331 -18.57 14.61 2.16
N THR A 332 -19.74 15.09 1.71
CA THR A 332 -19.85 16.21 0.77
C THR A 332 -19.28 17.52 1.35
N ALA A 333 -19.55 17.80 2.63
CA ALA A 333 -19.02 18.99 3.31
C ALA A 333 -17.48 18.95 3.46
N ILE A 334 -16.93 17.78 3.79
CA ILE A 334 -15.48 17.54 3.84
C ILE A 334 -14.86 17.72 2.45
N ALA A 335 -15.44 17.09 1.41
CA ALA A 335 -14.96 17.19 0.03
C ALA A 335 -14.88 18.63 -0.47
N ARG A 336 -15.89 19.46 -0.18
CA ARG A 336 -15.88 20.90 -0.48
C ARG A 336 -14.82 21.68 0.29
N THR A 337 -14.64 21.37 1.57
CA THR A 337 -13.64 22.01 2.44
C THR A 337 -12.22 21.74 1.93
N VAL A 338 -11.94 20.48 1.57
CA VAL A 338 -10.66 20.06 0.97
C VAL A 338 -10.46 20.70 -0.41
N ALA A 339 -11.47 20.70 -1.29
CA ALA A 339 -11.38 21.35 -2.59
C ALA A 339 -11.09 22.87 -2.48
N ALA A 340 -11.69 23.54 -1.51
CA ALA A 340 -11.40 24.95 -1.22
C ALA A 340 -9.99 25.16 -0.63
N ALA A 341 -9.44 24.20 0.12
CA ALA A 341 -8.06 24.25 0.60
C ALA A 341 -7.04 24.12 -0.55
N LEU A 342 -7.25 23.15 -1.45
CA LEU A 342 -6.43 22.97 -2.66
C LEU A 342 -6.48 24.22 -3.55
N ALA A 343 -7.66 24.77 -3.79
CA ALA A 343 -7.83 25.98 -4.61
C ALA A 343 -7.13 27.22 -4.02
N ARG A 344 -6.91 27.29 -2.69
CA ARG A 344 -6.12 28.35 -2.05
C ARG A 344 -4.62 28.13 -2.19
N ALA A 345 -4.15 26.88 -2.17
CA ALA A 345 -2.75 26.53 -2.35
C ALA A 345 -2.27 26.77 -3.79
N ASP A 346 -3.16 26.61 -4.77
CA ASP A 346 -2.92 26.89 -6.20
C ASP A 346 -2.71 28.38 -6.55
N VAL A 347 -3.08 29.31 -5.67
CA VAL A 347 -2.91 30.75 -5.94
C VAL A 347 -1.47 31.15 -5.67
N PRO A 348 -0.68 31.58 -6.68
CA PRO A 348 0.68 32.03 -6.45
C PRO A 348 0.69 33.24 -5.50
N SER A 349 1.65 33.25 -4.56
CA SER A 349 1.88 34.34 -3.60
C SER A 349 2.37 35.62 -4.30
N SER A 350 1.47 36.28 -5.03
CA SER A 350 1.69 37.55 -5.75
C SER A 350 1.55 38.76 -4.81
N ARG A 351 2.21 38.70 -3.65
CA ARG A 351 2.28 39.83 -2.72
C ARG A 351 3.61 39.95 -1.99
N ALA A 352 4.69 39.99 -2.75
CA ALA A 352 5.91 40.66 -2.30
C ALA A 352 5.58 42.15 -2.01
N PRO A 353 5.97 42.71 -0.86
CA PRO A 353 5.83 44.15 -0.64
C PRO A 353 6.72 44.90 -1.63
N ARG A 354 6.20 45.97 -2.24
CA ARG A 354 7.04 46.89 -3.00
C ARG A 354 8.05 47.53 -2.04
N PRO A 355 9.36 47.57 -2.36
CA PRO A 355 10.28 48.41 -1.61
C PRO A 355 9.83 49.87 -1.72
N ALA A 356 10.00 50.61 -0.62
CA ALA A 356 9.76 52.05 -0.55
C ALA A 356 10.93 52.84 -1.15
#